data_AF-A0A524CVP9-F1
#
_entry.id   AF-A0A524CVP9-F1
#
_cell.length_a   1.000
_cell.length_b   1.000
_cell.length_c   1.000
_cell.angle_alpha   90.00
_cell.angle_beta   90.00
_cell.angle_gamma   90.00
#
_symmetry.space_group_name_H-M   'P 1'
#
loop_
_entity.id
_entity.type
_entity.pdbx_description
1 polymer ?
#
loop_
_entity_poly.entity_id
_entity_poly.type
_entity_poly.pdbx_seq_one_letter_code
_entity_poly.pdbx_strand_id
1 'polypeptide(L)'
;MCDFWARIKVKKSRLDRLVDGLVESIAGCRSSDSRSIEDAYDEYWSQLGIRNRNLLCEEEPDLCEKIRTAENLAESRIAFAKH
;
A
#
# COMPACT_ATOMS: atom_id res chain seq x y z
N MET A 1 -8.07 -13.81 -12.25
CA MET A 1 -8.38 -13.91 -10.81
C MET A 1 -8.86 -12.53 -10.38
N CYS A 2 -10.05 -12.43 -9.78
CA CYS A 2 -10.77 -11.17 -9.63
C CYS A 2 -10.35 -10.40 -8.35
N ASP A 3 -9.90 -9.16 -8.49
CA ASP A 3 -9.49 -8.30 -7.37
C ASP A 3 -10.68 -7.80 -6.52
N PHE A 4 -11.91 -8.19 -6.85
CA PHE A 4 -13.14 -7.69 -6.23
C PHE A 4 -13.12 -7.75 -4.69
N TRP A 5 -12.74 -8.89 -4.12
CA TRP A 5 -12.68 -9.05 -2.66
C TRP A 5 -11.55 -8.22 -2.02
N ALA A 6 -10.44 -8.04 -2.73
CA ALA A 6 -9.34 -7.19 -2.29
C ALA A 6 -9.79 -5.72 -2.25
N ARG A 7 -10.50 -5.27 -3.29
CA ARG A 7 -11.06 -3.91 -3.38
C ARG A 7 -12.04 -3.63 -2.24
N ILE A 8 -12.97 -4.55 -1.98
CA ILE A 8 -13.91 -4.42 -0.85
C ILE A 8 -13.15 -4.39 0.49
N LYS A 9 -12.12 -5.21 0.66
CA LYS A 9 -11.28 -5.20 1.87
C LYS A 9 -10.64 -3.83 2.07
N VAL A 10 -9.96 -3.28 1.06
CA VAL A 10 -9.31 -1.96 1.16
C VAL A 10 -10.32 -0.84 1.37
N LYS A 11 -11.49 -0.89 0.72
CA LYS A 11 -12.57 0.08 0.97
C LYS A 11 -13.03 0.08 2.43
N LYS A 12 -13.22 -1.09 3.03
CA LYS A 12 -13.66 -1.24 4.43
C LYS A 12 -12.55 -0.99 5.46
N SER A 13 -11.30 -1.18 5.08
CA SER A 13 -10.16 -0.90 5.95
C SER A 13 -10.10 0.58 6.31
N ARG A 14 -9.73 0.89 7.55
CA ARG A 14 -9.40 2.26 7.92
C ARG A 14 -8.08 2.68 7.28
N LEU A 15 -7.94 3.97 7.00
CA LEU A 15 -6.73 4.53 6.41
C LEU A 15 -5.51 4.30 7.33
N ASP A 16 -5.67 4.52 8.64
CA ASP A 16 -4.63 4.27 9.65
C ASP A 16 -4.06 2.85 9.56
N ARG A 17 -4.93 1.83 9.55
CA ARG A 17 -4.48 0.43 9.39
C ARG A 17 -3.75 0.15 8.08
N LEU A 18 -4.14 0.81 6.99
CA LEU A 18 -3.44 0.65 5.71
C LEU A 18 -2.04 1.27 5.79
N VAL A 19 -1.93 2.43 6.42
CA VAL A 19 -0.65 3.11 6.65
C VAL A 19 0.25 2.28 7.56
N ASP A 20 -0.27 1.72 8.65
CA ASP A 20 0.50 0.88 9.57
C ASP A 20 1.09 -0.34 8.84
N GLY A 21 0.27 -1.07 8.07
CA GLY A 21 0.72 -2.23 7.29
C GLY A 21 1.75 -1.86 6.20
N LEU A 22 1.61 -0.71 5.55
CA LEU A 22 2.60 -0.20 4.61
C LEU A 22 3.93 0.12 5.31
N VAL A 23 3.88 0.76 6.48
CA VAL A 23 5.08 1.07 7.26
C VAL A 23 5.82 -0.20 7.67
N GLU A 24 5.09 -1.23 8.13
CA GLU A 24 5.67 -2.54 8.46
C GLU A 24 6.31 -3.21 7.23
N SER A 25 5.65 -3.16 6.07
CA SER A 25 6.19 -3.71 4.81
C SER A 25 7.51 -3.01 4.42
N ILE A 26 7.53 -1.67 4.42
CA ILE A 26 8.71 -0.89 4.04
C ILE A 26 9.85 -1.08 5.06
N ALA A 27 9.54 -1.14 6.36
CA ALA A 27 10.52 -1.41 7.40
C ALA A 27 11.15 -2.81 7.24
N GLY A 28 10.34 -3.81 6.88
CA GLY A 28 10.81 -5.16 6.54
C GLY A 28 11.75 -5.17 5.34
N CYS A 29 11.44 -4.42 4.29
CA CYS A 29 12.28 -4.31 3.08
C CYS A 29 13.66 -3.69 3.37
N ARG A 30 13.78 -2.73 4.29
CA ARG A 30 15.07 -2.10 4.63
C ARG A 30 16.09 -3.04 5.26
N SER A 31 15.65 -4.17 5.81
CA SER A 31 16.57 -5.17 6.38
C SER A 31 17.21 -6.06 5.31
N SER A 32 16.81 -5.93 4.05
CA SER A 32 17.39 -6.61 2.90
C SER A 32 17.78 -5.57 1.86
N ASP A 33 19.07 -5.23 1.77
CA ASP A 33 19.72 -4.09 1.07
C ASP A 33 19.46 -3.94 -0.46
N SER A 34 18.33 -4.36 -1.02
CA SER A 34 18.09 -4.30 -2.47
C SER A 34 16.64 -4.05 -2.90
N ARG A 35 15.67 -3.90 -1.98
CA ARG A 35 14.27 -3.62 -2.36
C ARG A 35 13.94 -2.13 -2.27
N SER A 36 13.33 -1.61 -3.33
CA SER A 36 12.83 -0.24 -3.39
C SER A 36 11.55 -0.09 -2.56
N ILE A 37 11.20 1.15 -2.20
CA ILE A 37 9.92 1.44 -1.52
C ILE A 37 8.74 1.00 -2.41
N GLU A 38 8.86 1.15 -3.73
CA GLU A 38 7.86 0.69 -4.70
C GLU A 38 7.64 -0.83 -4.62
N ASP A 39 8.69 -1.62 -4.43
CA ASP A 39 8.58 -3.08 -4.27
C ASP A 39 7.81 -3.41 -2.98
N ALA A 40 8.04 -2.66 -1.90
CA ALA A 40 7.34 -2.83 -0.63
C ALA A 40 5.83 -2.53 -0.75
N TYR A 41 5.46 -1.57 -1.62
CA TYR A 41 4.06 -1.29 -1.94
C TYR A 41 3.44 -2.42 -2.74
N ASP A 42 4.07 -2.84 -3.83
CA ASP A 42 3.54 -3.90 -4.67
C ASP A 42 3.40 -5.21 -3.88
N GLU A 43 4.35 -5.51 -3.00
CA GLU A 43 4.26 -6.66 -2.10
C GLU A 43 3.06 -6.54 -1.14
N TYR A 44 2.93 -5.42 -0.44
CA TYR A 44 1.82 -5.21 0.50
C TYR A 44 0.44 -5.29 -0.18
N TRP A 45 0.27 -4.60 -1.30
CA TRP A 45 -0.99 -4.60 -2.04
C TRP A 45 -1.28 -5.98 -2.64
N SER A 46 -0.26 -6.69 -3.12
CA SER A 46 -0.38 -8.07 -3.60
C SER A 46 -0.80 -9.04 -2.50
N GLN A 47 -0.30 -8.87 -1.26
CA GLN A 47 -0.74 -9.66 -0.10
C GLN A 47 -2.21 -9.42 0.24
N LEU A 48 -2.71 -8.20 0.00
CA LEU A 48 -4.14 -7.88 0.13
C LEU A 48 -4.98 -8.38 -1.05
N GLY A 49 -4.33 -8.83 -2.13
CA GLY A 49 -4.95 -9.36 -3.33
C GLY A 49 -5.17 -8.34 -4.44
N ILE A 50 -4.55 -7.15 -4.35
CA ILE A 50 -4.53 -6.15 -5.43
C ILE A 50 -3.30 -6.43 -6.29
N ARG A 51 -3.51 -6.94 -7.50
CA ARG A 51 -2.43 -7.33 -8.41
C ARG A 51 -2.12 -6.29 -9.48
N ASN A 52 -3.11 -5.46 -9.83
CA ASN A 52 -2.95 -4.42 -10.82
C ASN A 52 -3.50 -3.09 -10.29
N ARG A 53 -2.60 -2.28 -9.72
CA ARG A 53 -2.95 -0.95 -9.20
C ARG A 53 -3.41 0.01 -10.30
N ASN A 54 -2.81 -0.08 -11.50
CA ASN A 54 -3.19 0.76 -12.63
C ASN A 54 -4.64 0.51 -13.05
N LEU A 55 -5.01 -0.76 -13.24
CA LEU A 55 -6.39 -1.14 -13.58
C LEU A 55 -7.37 -0.77 -12.46
N LEU A 56 -6.98 -0.93 -11.20
CA LEU A 56 -7.79 -0.49 -10.06
C LEU A 56 -8.04 1.02 -10.11
N CYS A 57 -7.05 1.82 -10.48
CA CYS A 57 -7.19 3.27 -10.61
C CYS A 57 -8.09 3.70 -11.77
N GLU A 58 -8.13 2.93 -12.85
CA GLU A 58 -9.05 3.17 -13.97
C GLU A 58 -10.50 2.81 -13.60
N GLU A 59 -10.70 1.70 -12.88
CA GLU A 59 -12.03 1.20 -12.54
C GLU A 59 -12.63 1.87 -11.29
N GLU A 60 -11.80 2.24 -10.31
CA GLU A 60 -12.24 2.76 -9.01
C GLU A 60 -11.35 3.94 -8.54
N PRO A 61 -11.57 5.16 -9.07
CA PRO A 61 -10.73 6.33 -8.77
C PRO A 61 -10.71 6.68 -7.27
N ASP A 62 -11.83 6.59 -6.55
CA ASP A 62 -11.87 6.84 -5.09
C ASP A 62 -10.97 5.86 -4.31
N LEU A 63 -10.93 4.60 -4.75
CA LEU A 63 -10.09 3.59 -4.10
C LEU A 63 -8.61 3.84 -4.40
N CYS A 64 -8.30 4.31 -5.61
CA CYS A 64 -6.96 4.75 -5.98
C CYS A 64 -6.48 5.93 -5.14
N GLU A 65 -7.31 6.95 -4.93
CA GLU A 65 -6.97 8.08 -4.07
C GLU A 65 -6.68 7.63 -2.63
N LYS A 66 -7.49 6.71 -2.10
CA LYS A 66 -7.26 6.13 -0.78
C LYS A 66 -5.93 5.37 -0.69
N ILE A 67 -5.60 4.57 -1.70
CA ILE A 67 -4.32 3.84 -1.80
C ILE A 67 -3.16 4.82 -1.81
N ARG A 68 -3.19 5.82 -2.70
CA ARG A 68 -2.15 6.86 -2.81
C ARG A 68 -1.99 7.66 -1.52
N THR A 69 -3.10 7.96 -0.85
CA THR A 69 -3.07 8.65 0.45
C THR A 69 -2.38 7.80 1.50
N ALA A 70 -2.66 6.49 1.54
CA ALA A 70 -2.01 5.57 2.47
C ALA A 70 -0.49 5.48 2.21
N GLU A 71 -0.09 5.37 0.94
CA GLU A 71 1.32 5.36 0.52
C GLU A 71 2.05 6.64 0.95
N ASN A 72 1.53 7.81 0.58
CA ASN A 72 2.12 9.11 0.94
C ASN A 72 2.27 9.30 2.47
N LEU A 73 1.28 8.85 3.24
CA LEU A 73 1.33 8.91 4.71
C LEU A 73 2.36 7.95 5.29
N ALA A 74 2.51 6.76 4.71
CA ALA A 74 3.53 5.79 5.12
C ALA A 74 4.94 6.32 4.87
N GLU A 75 5.21 6.92 3.69
CA GLU A 75 6.50 7.55 3.39
C GLU A 75 6.81 8.67 4.37
N SER A 76 5.82 9.53 4.61
CA SER A 76 5.96 10.65 5.53
C SER A 76 6.35 10.14 6.92
N ARG A 77 5.64 9.14 7.46
CA ARG A 77 5.96 8.54 8.77
C ARG A 77 7.37 7.97 8.83
N ILE A 78 7.81 7.30 7.77
CA ILE A 78 9.16 6.72 7.72
C ILE A 78 10.23 7.80 7.59
N ALA A 79 9.96 8.87 6.85
CA ALA A 79 10.87 10.01 6.72
C ALA A 79 11.04 10.72 8.07
N PHE A 80 9.95 10.92 8.83
CA PHE A 80 10.02 11.47 10.19
C PHE A 80 10.74 10.54 11.17
N ALA A 81 10.58 9.22 11.05
CA ALA A 81 11.26 8.25 11.93
C ALA A 81 12.78 8.14 11.69
N LYS A 82 13.33 8.76 10.65
CA LYS A 82 14.78 8.83 10.40
C LYS A 82 15.48 10.00 11.10
N HIS A 83 14.72 10.94 11.67
CA HIS A 83 15.21 12.14 12.33
C HIS A 83 15.25 11.97 13.85
#